data_AF-A0A1F8A8X4-F1
#
_entry.id   AF-A0A1F8A8X4-F1
#
_cell.length_a   1.000
_cell.length_b   1.000
_cell.length_c   1.000
_cell.angle_alpha   90.00
_cell.angle_beta   90.00
_cell.angle_gamma   90.00
#
_symmetry.space_group_name_H-M   'P 1'
#
loop_
_entity.id
_entity.type
_entity.pdbx_description
1 polymer ?
#
loop_
_entity_poly.entity_id
_entity_poly.type
_entity_poly.pdbx_seq_one_letter_code
_entity_poly.pdbx_strand_id
1 'polypeptide(L)'
;MEGLWTRFLPVSVEVRRLLQAGVIGTVTRVFADHGLGMDPYWDILPNDRMIAKELAGGALLDLGVYSIHWVLQAIAKGNRRPIQILSTMTKYPITGVDETTTILMKFAPSTAERPGIQAIASASLRAKTDSDGETAAVRIQGDQGEIQLFGWPWCPSRLRAIKRSPGMDSPGTISIDKTKLISDDLDGLCYEADEVARCIRRGLLESPKMPWLESLTVMEIMDTVRRENDLKFPEEIETVEYPVALPAKRS
;
A
#
# COMPACT_ATOMS: atom_id res chain seq x y z
N MET A 1 1.22 -6.20 16.61
CA MET A 1 1.44 -5.19 15.56
C MET A 1 1.60 -5.97 14.26
N GLU A 2 0.94 -5.57 13.18
CA GLU A 2 1.19 -6.15 11.85
C GLU A 2 2.60 -5.79 11.37
N GLY A 3 3.30 -6.75 10.77
CA GLY A 3 4.68 -6.61 10.26
C GLY A 3 4.73 -5.85 8.93
N LEU A 4 4.26 -4.61 8.94
CA LEU A 4 4.26 -3.74 7.77
C LEU A 4 5.39 -2.70 7.89
N TRP A 5 6.60 -3.18 7.65
CA TRP A 5 7.84 -2.43 7.77
C TRP A 5 7.85 -1.07 7.07
N THR A 6 7.19 -0.95 5.89
CA THR A 6 7.05 0.29 5.11
C THR A 6 6.59 1.45 5.98
N ARG A 7 5.74 1.22 6.99
CA ARG A 7 5.21 2.28 7.88
C ARG A 7 6.29 2.97 8.70
N PHE A 8 7.35 2.25 9.01
CA PHE A 8 8.38 2.67 9.96
C PHE A 8 9.61 3.23 9.27
N LEU A 9 9.73 3.03 7.95
CA LEU A 9 10.81 3.60 7.16
C LEU A 9 10.87 5.13 7.28
N PRO A 10 12.07 5.74 7.25
CA PRO A 10 12.23 7.19 7.35
C PRO A 10 11.43 7.96 6.30
N VAL A 11 11.26 7.41 5.09
CA VAL A 11 10.43 8.00 4.04
C VAL A 11 8.97 8.15 4.45
N SER A 12 8.39 7.12 5.06
CA SER A 12 7.00 7.15 5.53
C SER A 12 6.82 8.13 6.68
N VAL A 13 7.81 8.24 7.57
CA VAL A 13 7.84 9.26 8.62
C VAL A 13 7.86 10.67 8.01
N GLU A 14 8.71 10.89 7.01
CA GLU A 14 8.81 12.18 6.33
C GLU A 14 7.54 12.54 5.56
N VAL A 15 6.95 11.61 4.81
CA VAL A 15 5.66 11.82 4.12
C VAL A 15 4.59 12.26 5.12
N ARG A 16 4.43 11.56 6.25
CA ARG A 16 3.47 11.95 7.28
C ARG A 16 3.77 13.33 7.86
N ARG A 17 5.05 13.68 8.06
CA ARG A 17 5.46 15.02 8.51
C ARG A 17 5.07 16.10 7.49
N LEU A 18 5.30 15.87 6.20
CA LEU A 18 4.95 16.81 5.13
C LEU A 18 3.44 17.03 5.01
N LEU A 19 2.66 15.94 5.14
CA LEU A 19 1.20 16.00 5.15
C LEU A 19 0.67 16.76 6.38
N GLN A 20 1.23 16.50 7.56
CA GLN A 20 0.86 17.21 8.79
C GLN A 20 1.22 18.70 8.74
N ALA A 21 2.36 19.04 8.12
CA ALA A 21 2.78 20.41 7.90
C ALA A 21 1.99 21.13 6.79
N GLY A 22 1.11 20.43 6.06
CA GLY A 22 0.29 21.02 5.01
C GLY A 22 1.07 21.45 3.77
N VAL A 23 2.21 20.82 3.48
CA VAL A 23 3.11 21.21 2.37
C VAL A 23 2.41 21.19 1.00
N ILE A 24 1.45 20.28 0.82
CA ILE A 24 0.63 20.13 -0.39
C ILE A 24 -0.82 20.57 -0.18
N GLY A 25 -1.12 21.21 0.95
CA GLY A 25 -2.47 21.63 1.32
C GLY A 25 -3.39 20.45 1.67
N THR A 26 -4.63 20.51 1.21
CA THR A 26 -5.65 19.48 1.41
C THR A 26 -5.51 18.39 0.37
N VAL A 27 -5.25 17.15 0.81
CA VAL A 27 -5.23 15.97 -0.08
C VAL A 27 -6.61 15.79 -0.71
N THR A 28 -6.64 15.61 -2.02
CA THR A 28 -7.87 15.40 -2.82
C THR A 28 -7.83 14.08 -3.58
N ARG A 29 -6.65 13.63 -4.01
CA ARG A 29 -6.48 12.41 -4.80
C ARG A 29 -5.21 11.66 -4.45
N VAL A 30 -5.29 10.33 -4.46
CA VAL A 30 -4.12 9.47 -4.25
C VAL A 30 -4.05 8.39 -5.33
N PHE A 31 -2.86 8.12 -5.82
CA PHE A 31 -2.55 6.96 -6.64
C PHE A 31 -1.44 6.18 -5.97
N ALA A 32 -1.58 4.86 -5.92
CA ALA A 32 -0.52 3.96 -5.50
C ALA A 32 -0.58 2.72 -6.39
N ASP A 33 0.49 2.44 -7.10
CA ASP A 33 0.61 1.28 -7.97
C ASP A 33 1.82 0.45 -7.54
N HIS A 34 1.62 -0.87 -7.54
CA HIS A 34 2.64 -1.84 -7.16
C HIS A 34 2.73 -2.96 -8.19
N GLY A 35 3.60 -2.78 -9.17
CA GLY A 35 3.78 -3.66 -10.31
C GLY A 35 5.20 -4.20 -10.39
N LEU A 36 5.37 -5.52 -10.39
CA LEU A 36 6.69 -6.15 -10.42
C LEU A 36 7.32 -6.20 -11.82
N GLY A 37 6.51 -6.43 -12.86
CA GLY A 37 7.04 -6.64 -14.21
C GLY A 37 7.49 -8.08 -14.49
N MET A 38 6.96 -9.06 -13.74
CA MET A 38 7.30 -10.48 -13.88
C MET A 38 6.16 -11.23 -14.55
N ASP A 39 6.45 -11.96 -15.62
CA ASP A 39 5.48 -12.84 -16.27
C ASP A 39 5.25 -14.10 -15.40
N PRO A 40 4.02 -14.33 -14.89
CA PRO A 40 3.71 -15.53 -14.12
C PRO A 40 3.97 -16.86 -14.83
N TYR A 41 4.04 -16.88 -16.17
CA TYR A 41 4.30 -18.09 -16.94
C TYR A 41 5.79 -18.41 -17.09
N TRP A 42 6.64 -17.38 -17.14
CA TRP A 42 8.05 -17.52 -17.56
C TRP A 42 9.05 -17.15 -16.46
N ASP A 43 8.71 -16.17 -15.64
CA ASP A 43 9.63 -15.61 -14.64
C ASP A 43 9.36 -16.15 -13.23
N ILE A 44 8.19 -16.76 -13.00
CA ILE A 44 7.79 -17.32 -11.71
C ILE A 44 7.75 -18.84 -11.79
N LEU A 45 8.41 -19.52 -10.85
CA LEU A 45 8.45 -20.98 -10.81
C LEU A 45 7.03 -21.55 -10.60
N PRO A 46 6.68 -22.67 -11.26
CA PRO A 46 5.46 -23.40 -10.94
C PRO A 46 5.48 -23.79 -9.45
N ASN A 47 4.49 -23.33 -8.68
CA ASN A 47 4.36 -23.44 -7.21
C ASN A 47 5.07 -22.37 -6.36
N ASP A 48 5.59 -21.30 -6.96
CA ASP A 48 6.04 -20.15 -6.16
C ASP A 48 4.89 -19.62 -5.29
N ARG A 49 5.21 -19.19 -4.06
CA ARG A 49 4.24 -18.62 -3.10
C ARG A 49 3.40 -17.49 -3.69
N MET A 50 3.94 -16.75 -4.66
CA MET A 50 3.26 -15.62 -5.29
C MET A 50 2.10 -16.03 -6.19
N ILE A 51 2.14 -17.24 -6.76
CA ILE A 51 1.11 -17.75 -7.66
C ILE A 51 0.37 -18.97 -7.11
N ALA A 52 0.84 -19.56 -6.01
CA ALA A 52 0.21 -20.69 -5.34
C ALA A 52 -1.07 -20.28 -4.59
N LYS A 53 -2.21 -20.83 -5.01
CA LYS A 53 -3.51 -20.50 -4.43
C LYS A 53 -3.66 -21.03 -3.00
N GLU A 54 -3.02 -22.15 -2.71
CA GLU A 54 -2.99 -22.83 -1.42
C GLU A 54 -2.21 -22.03 -0.36
N LEU A 55 -1.41 -21.05 -0.79
CA LEU A 55 -0.63 -20.17 0.07
C LEU A 55 -1.18 -18.73 0.10
N ALA A 56 -2.41 -18.53 -0.35
CA ALA A 56 -3.03 -17.22 -0.49
C ALA A 56 -2.21 -16.25 -1.37
N GLY A 57 -1.56 -16.77 -2.43
CA GLY A 57 -0.82 -15.97 -3.39
C GLY A 57 -1.72 -15.03 -4.22
N GLY A 58 -1.09 -14.25 -5.08
CA GLY A 58 -1.72 -13.24 -5.93
C GLY A 58 -1.21 -11.83 -5.65
N ALA A 59 -1.39 -10.94 -6.62
CA ALA A 59 -0.89 -9.57 -6.56
C ALA A 59 -1.53 -8.77 -5.41
N LEU A 60 -2.81 -8.99 -5.10
CA LEU A 60 -3.55 -8.22 -4.12
C LEU A 60 -2.96 -8.35 -2.72
N LEU A 61 -2.77 -9.57 -2.24
CA LEU A 61 -2.26 -9.80 -0.88
C LEU A 61 -0.76 -9.57 -0.78
N ASP A 62 0.00 -9.88 -1.84
CA ASP A 62 1.47 -9.76 -1.79
C ASP A 62 1.95 -8.33 -2.05
N LEU A 63 1.29 -7.61 -2.97
CA LEU A 63 1.71 -6.29 -3.45
C LEU A 63 0.70 -5.19 -3.13
N GLY A 64 -0.60 -5.48 -3.31
CA GLY A 64 -1.69 -4.52 -3.14
C GLY A 64 -1.81 -3.98 -1.71
N VAL A 65 -1.40 -4.77 -0.71
CA VAL A 65 -1.28 -4.33 0.69
C VAL A 65 -0.47 -3.02 0.80
N TYR A 66 0.65 -2.89 0.11
CA TYR A 66 1.49 -1.69 0.15
C TYR A 66 0.79 -0.48 -0.50
N SER A 67 0.13 -0.68 -1.64
CA SER A 67 -0.62 0.37 -2.33
C SER A 67 -1.77 0.89 -1.45
N ILE A 68 -2.54 -0.01 -0.83
CA ILE A 68 -3.62 0.34 0.11
C ILE A 68 -3.05 1.11 1.30
N HIS A 69 -1.93 0.67 1.89
CA HIS A 69 -1.35 1.38 3.01
C HIS A 69 -0.86 2.78 2.64
N TRP A 70 -0.30 3.01 1.45
CA TRP A 70 0.04 4.37 1.02
C TRP A 70 -1.19 5.28 0.90
N VAL A 71 -2.31 4.75 0.40
CA VAL A 71 -3.59 5.47 0.39
C VAL A 71 -4.00 5.85 1.82
N LEU A 72 -3.95 4.92 2.77
CA LEU A 72 -4.33 5.20 4.16
C LEU A 72 -3.37 6.18 4.84
N GLN A 73 -2.06 6.13 4.52
CA GLN A 73 -1.07 7.09 5.04
C GLN A 73 -1.31 8.52 4.57
N ALA A 74 -1.82 8.69 3.34
CA ALA A 74 -2.14 10.00 2.78
C ALA A 74 -3.25 10.71 3.57
N ILE A 75 -4.13 9.95 4.23
CA ILE A 75 -5.22 10.46 5.06
C ILE A 75 -4.67 10.77 6.46
N ALA A 76 -4.07 11.95 6.59
CA ALA A 76 -3.42 12.39 7.83
C ALA A 76 -4.41 12.70 8.97
N LYS A 77 -5.66 13.07 8.65
CA LYS A 77 -6.72 13.42 9.61
C LYS A 77 -8.05 12.81 9.18
N GLY A 78 -8.86 12.41 10.16
CA GLY A 78 -10.20 11.87 9.94
C GLY A 78 -10.25 10.35 9.84
N ASN A 79 -11.39 9.82 9.42
CA ASN A 79 -11.62 8.39 9.30
C ASN A 79 -10.90 7.83 8.06
N ARG A 80 -10.07 6.81 8.26
CA ARG A 80 -9.33 6.11 7.20
C ARG A 80 -10.12 4.97 6.56
N ARG A 81 -11.37 4.73 6.98
CA ARG A 81 -12.23 3.72 6.36
C ARG A 81 -12.86 4.28 5.09
N PRO A 82 -12.75 3.60 3.94
CA PRO A 82 -13.43 4.03 2.72
C PRO A 82 -14.95 3.89 2.89
N ILE A 83 -15.68 4.84 2.31
CA ILE A 83 -17.16 4.82 2.23
C ILE A 83 -17.67 4.13 0.95
N GLN A 84 -16.77 3.89 -0.01
CA GLN A 84 -17.05 3.17 -1.24
C GLN A 84 -15.76 2.50 -1.73
N ILE A 85 -15.89 1.25 -2.17
CA ILE A 85 -14.86 0.47 -2.83
C ILE A 85 -15.47 -0.03 -4.15
N LEU A 86 -14.73 0.08 -5.25
CA LEU A 86 -15.03 -0.56 -6.53
C LEU A 86 -13.74 -1.23 -7.00
N SER A 87 -13.83 -2.39 -7.61
CA SER A 87 -12.64 -3.14 -7.99
C SER A 87 -12.80 -3.95 -9.27
N THR A 88 -11.67 -4.27 -9.88
CA THR A 88 -11.58 -5.20 -11.01
C THR A 88 -10.29 -6.02 -10.90
N MET A 89 -10.34 -7.26 -11.39
CA MET A 89 -9.28 -8.24 -11.22
C MET A 89 -9.12 -9.08 -12.49
N THR A 90 -7.88 -9.20 -12.95
CA THR A 90 -7.46 -10.19 -13.93
C THR A 90 -6.83 -11.36 -13.17
N LYS A 91 -7.39 -12.56 -13.34
CA LYS A 91 -6.87 -13.77 -12.69
C LYS A 91 -5.84 -14.47 -13.57
N TYR A 92 -4.83 -15.03 -12.93
CA TYR A 92 -3.90 -15.94 -13.58
C TYR A 92 -4.62 -17.26 -13.93
N PRO A 93 -4.73 -17.65 -15.21
CA PRO A 93 -5.58 -18.78 -15.61
C PRO A 93 -5.20 -20.14 -15.03
N ILE A 94 -3.93 -20.37 -14.67
CA ILE A 94 -3.48 -21.69 -14.20
C ILE A 94 -3.93 -21.95 -12.76
N THR A 95 -3.66 -21.03 -11.84
CA THR A 95 -3.97 -21.23 -10.41
C THR A 95 -5.21 -20.48 -9.95
N GLY A 96 -5.67 -19.49 -10.72
CA GLY A 96 -6.87 -18.69 -10.42
C GLY A 96 -6.66 -17.60 -9.37
N VAL A 97 -5.43 -17.38 -8.87
CA VAL A 97 -5.09 -16.20 -8.07
C VAL A 97 -5.12 -14.94 -8.92
N ASP A 98 -5.14 -13.77 -8.29
CA ASP A 98 -5.10 -12.52 -9.05
C ASP A 98 -3.70 -12.20 -9.58
N GLU A 99 -3.64 -11.89 -10.88
CA GLU A 99 -2.43 -11.41 -11.54
C GLU A 99 -2.35 -9.89 -11.48
N THR A 100 -3.48 -9.21 -11.66
CA THR A 100 -3.57 -7.75 -11.61
C THR A 100 -4.89 -7.36 -10.98
N THR A 101 -4.83 -6.46 -10.00
CA THR A 101 -5.99 -5.96 -9.26
C THR A 101 -5.95 -4.44 -9.21
N THR A 102 -7.04 -3.78 -9.60
CA THR A 102 -7.23 -2.33 -9.47
C THR A 102 -8.40 -2.03 -8.54
N ILE A 103 -8.19 -1.10 -7.61
CA ILE A 103 -9.15 -0.72 -6.57
C ILE A 103 -9.36 0.79 -6.62
N LEU A 104 -10.61 1.21 -6.75
CA LEU A 104 -11.05 2.59 -6.57
C LEU A 104 -11.69 2.74 -5.21
N MET A 105 -11.23 3.73 -4.44
CA MET A 105 -11.74 4.02 -3.11
C MET A 105 -12.19 5.46 -3.00
N LYS A 106 -13.27 5.67 -2.25
CA LYS A 106 -13.73 7.01 -1.84
C LYS A 106 -13.73 7.10 -0.33
N PHE A 107 -13.19 8.20 0.20
CA PHE A 107 -13.19 8.49 1.63
C PHE A 107 -14.05 9.71 1.93
N ALA A 108 -14.70 9.68 3.10
CA ALA A 108 -15.48 10.80 3.59
C ALA A 108 -14.59 12.04 3.78
N PRO A 109 -15.14 13.25 3.58
CA PRO A 109 -14.40 14.47 3.85
C PRO A 109 -14.07 14.58 5.35
N SER A 110 -12.90 15.14 5.66
CA SER A 110 -12.45 15.33 7.06
C SER A 110 -13.22 16.43 7.79
N THR A 111 -13.76 17.40 7.06
CA THR A 111 -14.64 18.47 7.55
C THR A 111 -15.71 18.76 6.49
N ALA A 112 -16.83 19.38 6.88
CA ALA A 112 -17.92 19.72 5.94
C ALA A 112 -17.49 20.65 4.78
N GLU A 113 -16.42 21.42 4.97
CA GLU A 113 -15.90 22.39 4.01
C GLU A 113 -14.86 21.81 3.03
N ARG A 114 -14.45 20.55 3.22
CA ARG A 114 -13.42 19.91 2.39
C ARG A 114 -14.05 18.86 1.47
N PRO A 115 -13.50 18.65 0.25
CA PRO A 115 -13.93 17.54 -0.59
C PRO A 115 -13.53 16.20 0.04
N GLY A 116 -14.25 15.13 -0.33
CA GLY A 116 -13.81 13.77 -0.07
C GLY A 116 -12.55 13.42 -0.86
N ILE A 117 -11.82 12.39 -0.41
CA ILE A 117 -10.61 11.92 -1.10
C ILE A 117 -11.00 10.77 -2.02
N GLN A 118 -10.52 10.80 -3.26
CA GLN A 118 -10.56 9.65 -4.16
C GLN A 118 -9.19 9.01 -4.26
N ALA A 119 -9.13 7.69 -4.21
CA ALA A 119 -7.87 6.97 -4.32
C ALA A 119 -7.95 5.82 -5.31
N ILE A 120 -6.83 5.55 -5.96
CA ILE A 120 -6.62 4.36 -6.79
C ILE A 120 -5.45 3.59 -6.18
N ALA A 121 -5.70 2.34 -5.80
CA ALA A 121 -4.66 1.38 -5.45
C ALA A 121 -4.61 0.30 -6.52
N SER A 122 -3.42 -0.06 -6.98
CA SER A 122 -3.21 -1.07 -8.00
C SER A 122 -2.07 -2.01 -7.60
N ALA A 123 -2.18 -3.25 -8.04
CA ALA A 123 -1.22 -4.32 -7.84
C ALA A 123 -1.12 -5.15 -9.12
N SER A 124 0.09 -5.49 -9.57
CA SER A 124 0.29 -6.32 -10.75
C SER A 124 1.55 -7.18 -10.64
N LEU A 125 1.44 -8.45 -10.99
CA LEU A 125 2.62 -9.30 -11.21
C LEU A 125 3.30 -8.89 -12.53
N ARG A 126 2.53 -8.82 -13.62
CA ARG A 126 3.05 -8.69 -14.99
C ARG A 126 3.47 -7.27 -15.38
N ALA A 127 2.75 -6.25 -14.94
CA ALA A 127 3.07 -4.87 -15.29
C ALA A 127 4.09 -4.28 -14.31
N LYS A 128 5.13 -3.61 -14.81
CA LYS A 128 6.10 -2.90 -13.97
C LYS A 128 5.67 -1.45 -13.78
N THR A 129 5.58 -0.99 -12.53
CA THR A 129 5.18 0.39 -12.23
C THR A 129 6.21 1.42 -12.68
N ASP A 130 7.47 1.26 -12.24
CA ASP A 130 8.52 2.25 -12.42
C ASP A 130 9.61 1.68 -13.35
N SER A 131 9.32 1.73 -14.65
CA SER A 131 10.18 1.09 -15.67
C SER A 131 11.47 1.88 -15.93
N ASP A 132 11.41 3.20 -15.85
CA ASP A 132 12.52 4.12 -16.15
C ASP A 132 13.11 4.82 -14.92
N GLY A 133 12.54 4.60 -13.73
CA GLY A 133 12.98 5.23 -12.47
C GLY A 133 12.43 6.66 -12.28
N GLU A 134 11.65 7.18 -13.22
CA GLU A 134 11.06 8.52 -13.17
C GLU A 134 9.53 8.48 -13.15
N THR A 135 8.93 7.29 -13.10
CA THR A 135 7.49 7.11 -12.93
C THR A 135 7.18 6.92 -11.44
N ALA A 136 6.54 7.94 -10.83
CA ALA A 136 6.18 7.88 -9.42
C ALA A 136 5.15 6.78 -9.14
N ALA A 137 5.56 5.72 -8.43
CA ALA A 137 4.72 4.61 -8.02
C ALA A 137 3.60 5.03 -7.06
N VAL A 138 3.84 6.05 -6.24
CA VAL A 138 2.83 6.66 -5.38
C VAL A 138 2.79 8.16 -5.60
N ARG A 139 1.58 8.70 -5.79
CA ARG A 139 1.31 10.14 -5.93
C ARG A 139 0.20 10.56 -4.99
N ILE A 140 0.53 11.44 -4.06
CA ILE A 140 -0.42 12.03 -3.11
C ILE A 140 -0.64 13.48 -3.53
N GLN A 141 -1.82 13.77 -4.07
CA GLN A 141 -2.15 15.06 -4.66
C GLN A 141 -3.03 15.88 -3.72
N GLY A 142 -2.63 17.12 -3.50
CA GLY A 142 -3.44 18.12 -2.80
C GLY A 142 -3.67 19.36 -3.65
N ASP A 143 -4.44 20.30 -3.10
CA ASP A 143 -4.79 21.55 -3.79
C ASP A 143 -3.61 22.52 -3.98
N GLN A 144 -2.56 22.40 -3.15
CA GLN A 144 -1.34 23.23 -3.19
C GLN A 144 -0.10 22.49 -3.68
N GLY A 145 -0.20 21.21 -4.08
CA GLY A 145 0.96 20.46 -4.54
C GLY A 145 0.78 18.96 -4.60
N GLU A 146 1.89 18.24 -4.73
CA GLU A 146 1.93 16.79 -4.83
C GLU A 146 3.17 16.22 -4.15
N ILE A 147 3.02 15.07 -3.48
CA ILE A 147 4.13 14.23 -3.02
C ILE A 147 4.21 13.01 -3.94
N GLN A 148 5.42 12.71 -4.42
CA GLN A 148 5.75 11.60 -5.30
C GLN A 148 6.75 10.67 -4.62
N LEU A 149 6.52 9.37 -4.71
CA LEU A 149 7.44 8.32 -4.28
C LEU A 149 7.81 7.45 -5.48
N PHE A 150 9.09 7.11 -5.60
CA PHE A 150 9.64 6.34 -6.71
C PHE A 150 10.28 5.04 -6.23
N GLY A 151 10.52 4.12 -7.16
CA GLY A 151 10.93 2.76 -6.86
C GLY A 151 9.79 1.93 -6.26
N TRP A 152 10.15 0.97 -5.42
CA TRP A 152 9.21 0.01 -4.88
C TRP A 152 8.34 0.59 -3.76
N PRO A 153 7.00 0.50 -3.81
CA PRO A 153 6.16 1.01 -2.74
C PRO A 153 6.41 0.37 -1.36
N TRP A 154 6.96 -0.85 -1.27
CA TRP A 154 7.32 -1.44 0.03
C TRP A 154 8.57 -0.79 0.65
N CYS A 155 9.50 -0.26 -0.18
CA CYS A 155 10.68 0.48 0.26
C CYS A 155 11.07 1.60 -0.74
N PRO A 156 10.33 2.73 -0.77
CA PRO A 156 10.59 3.78 -1.75
C PRO A 156 12.01 4.34 -1.64
N SER A 157 12.66 4.55 -2.79
CA SER A 157 14.07 4.97 -2.87
C SER A 157 14.24 6.48 -2.99
N ARG A 158 13.20 7.17 -3.49
CA ARG A 158 13.17 8.63 -3.65
C ARG A 158 11.82 9.21 -3.25
N LEU A 159 11.87 10.41 -2.66
CA LEU A 159 10.73 11.23 -2.29
C LEU A 159 10.89 12.61 -2.94
N ARG A 160 9.90 13.03 -3.71
CA ARG A 160 9.83 14.38 -4.29
C ARG A 160 8.55 15.08 -3.80
N ALA A 161 8.66 16.32 -3.33
CA ALA A 161 7.50 17.16 -3.00
C ALA A 161 7.48 18.39 -3.90
N ILE A 162 6.40 18.53 -4.66
CA ILE A 162 6.19 19.57 -5.66
C ILE A 162 5.14 20.54 -5.13
N LYS A 163 5.48 21.82 -5.05
CA LYS A 163 4.51 22.87 -4.76
C LYS A 163 3.86 23.31 -6.06
N ARG A 164 2.54 23.45 -6.04
CA ARG A 164 1.77 23.95 -7.17
C ARG A 164 2.09 25.43 -7.37
N SER A 165 2.31 25.81 -8.63
CA SER A 165 2.38 27.20 -9.06
C SER A 165 0.99 27.65 -9.53
N PRO A 166 0.53 28.88 -9.23
CA PRO A 166 -0.73 29.39 -9.77
C PRO A 166 -0.69 29.47 -11.31
N GLY A 167 -1.79 29.14 -11.97
CA GLY A 167 -1.92 29.18 -13.43
C GLY A 167 -1.95 27.80 -14.08
N MET A 168 -2.57 27.70 -15.25
CA MET A 168 -2.78 26.43 -15.97
C MET A 168 -1.47 25.84 -16.50
N ASP A 169 -0.58 26.69 -17.01
CA ASP A 169 0.65 26.29 -17.71
C ASP A 169 1.92 26.44 -16.86
N SER A 170 1.78 26.79 -15.57
CA SER A 170 2.94 26.99 -14.70
C SER A 170 3.37 25.66 -14.07
N PRO A 171 4.55 25.12 -14.40
CA PRO A 171 5.04 23.92 -13.75
C PRO A 171 5.20 24.16 -12.24
N GLY A 172 4.89 23.14 -11.45
CA GLY A 172 5.13 23.19 -10.01
C GLY A 172 6.63 23.30 -9.70
N THR A 173 6.95 23.83 -8.52
CA THR A 173 8.35 23.93 -8.07
C THR A 173 8.69 22.74 -7.18
N ILE A 174 9.77 22.01 -7.51
CA ILE A 174 10.29 20.96 -6.63
C ILE A 174 10.85 21.62 -5.37
N SER A 175 10.20 21.37 -4.25
CA SER A 175 10.57 21.94 -2.95
C SER A 175 11.37 20.98 -2.09
N ILE A 176 11.25 19.68 -2.36
CA ILE A 176 12.00 18.60 -1.70
C ILE A 176 12.29 17.55 -2.76
N ASP A 177 13.54 17.09 -2.81
CA ASP A 177 13.95 15.92 -3.58
C ASP A 177 14.98 15.16 -2.74
N LYS A 178 14.57 14.03 -2.18
CA LYS A 178 15.40 13.20 -1.30
C LYS A 178 15.58 11.84 -1.93
N THR A 179 16.82 11.41 -2.04
CA THR A 179 17.23 10.03 -2.38
C THR A 179 17.90 9.40 -1.17
N LYS A 180 18.23 8.10 -1.24
CA LYS A 180 18.91 7.35 -0.15
C LYS A 180 18.19 7.49 1.18
N LEU A 181 16.92 7.09 1.21
CA LEU A 181 16.02 7.27 2.35
C LEU A 181 16.27 6.30 3.51
N ILE A 182 17.07 5.26 3.27
CA ILE A 182 17.59 4.32 4.26
C ILE A 182 19.11 4.42 4.20
N SER A 183 19.76 4.40 5.35
CA SER A 183 21.23 4.41 5.42
C SER A 183 21.79 3.13 4.80
N ASP A 184 22.87 3.25 4.03
CA ASP A 184 23.49 2.13 3.31
C ASP A 184 23.91 0.97 4.25
N ASP A 185 24.10 1.23 5.55
CA ASP A 185 24.49 0.24 6.57
C ASP A 185 23.31 -0.40 7.33
N LEU A 186 22.06 -0.05 6.99
CA LEU A 186 20.87 -0.51 7.72
C LEU A 186 19.89 -1.28 6.82
N ASP A 187 19.36 -2.38 7.35
CA ASP A 187 18.18 -3.06 6.80
C ASP A 187 16.90 -2.30 7.18
N GLY A 188 15.96 -2.14 6.26
CA GLY A 188 14.69 -1.46 6.51
C GLY A 188 13.82 -2.12 7.60
N LEU A 189 14.00 -3.42 7.86
CA LEU A 189 13.23 -4.14 8.88
C LEU A 189 13.63 -3.73 10.31
N CYS A 190 14.80 -3.11 10.51
CA CYS A 190 15.21 -2.67 11.85
C CYS A 190 14.25 -1.62 12.43
N TYR A 191 13.65 -0.78 11.58
CA TYR A 191 12.75 0.29 12.02
C TYR A 191 11.43 -0.24 12.63
N GLU A 192 10.90 -1.37 12.12
CA GLU A 192 9.72 -1.98 12.72
C GLU A 192 10.05 -2.77 13.97
N ALA A 193 11.22 -3.43 14.01
CA ALA A 193 11.71 -4.10 15.21
C ALA A 193 11.89 -3.11 16.37
N ASP A 194 12.46 -1.93 16.09
CA ASP A 194 12.59 -0.83 17.05
C ASP A 194 11.23 -0.33 17.56
N GLU A 195 10.22 -0.25 16.69
CA GLU A 195 8.88 0.13 17.10
C GLU A 195 8.26 -0.92 18.04
N VAL A 196 8.39 -2.21 17.74
CA VAL A 196 7.93 -3.28 18.63
C VAL A 196 8.61 -3.18 19.99
N ALA A 197 9.94 -3.10 20.01
CA ALA A 197 10.71 -2.94 21.24
C ALA A 197 10.29 -1.70 22.04
N ARG A 198 10.06 -0.56 21.36
CA ARG A 198 9.55 0.67 21.97
C ARG A 198 8.17 0.48 22.58
N CYS A 199 7.25 -0.20 21.91
CA CYS A 199 5.89 -0.45 22.39
C CYS A 199 5.90 -1.35 23.62
N ILE A 200 6.63 -2.46 23.58
CA ILE A 200 6.80 -3.38 24.71
C ILE A 200 7.37 -2.65 25.92
N ARG A 201 8.46 -1.90 25.72
CA ARG A 201 9.10 -1.13 26.81
C ARG A 201 8.16 -0.10 27.46
N ARG A 202 7.18 0.40 26.71
CA ARG A 202 6.17 1.37 27.20
C ARG A 202 4.88 0.70 27.68
N GLY A 203 4.77 -0.63 27.67
CA GLY A 203 3.56 -1.35 28.05
C GLY A 203 2.37 -1.09 27.12
N LEU A 204 2.62 -0.76 25.85
CA LEU A 204 1.56 -0.54 24.86
C LEU A 204 1.09 -1.89 24.29
N LEU A 205 -0.22 -2.05 24.10
CA LEU A 205 -0.81 -3.24 23.48
C LEU A 205 -0.71 -3.23 21.95
N GLU A 206 -0.68 -2.04 21.36
CA GLU A 206 -0.57 -1.84 19.91
C GLU A 206 0.38 -0.68 19.58
N SER A 207 0.86 -0.63 18.34
CA SER A 207 1.64 0.51 17.88
C SER A 207 0.72 1.66 17.51
N PRO A 208 0.95 2.89 18.01
CA PRO A 208 0.22 4.07 17.57
C PRO A 208 0.52 4.45 16.11
N LYS A 209 1.59 3.90 15.52
CA LYS A 209 1.95 4.10 14.11
C LYS A 209 1.32 3.05 13.18
N MET A 210 1.03 1.86 13.71
CA MET A 210 0.29 0.80 13.03
C MET A 210 -0.77 0.20 13.98
N PRO A 211 -1.90 0.92 14.20
CA PRO A 211 -2.97 0.47 15.06
C PRO A 211 -3.70 -0.73 14.47
N TRP A 212 -4.27 -1.59 15.31
CA TRP A 212 -5.02 -2.78 14.88
C TRP A 212 -6.22 -2.41 14.01
N LEU A 213 -6.89 -1.31 14.30
CA LEU A 213 -8.01 -0.82 13.49
C LEU A 213 -7.60 -0.60 12.03
N GLU A 214 -6.36 -0.18 11.79
CA GLU A 214 -5.89 0.03 10.43
C GLU A 214 -5.57 -1.29 9.73
N SER A 215 -4.97 -2.26 10.43
CA SER A 215 -4.81 -3.63 9.91
C SER A 215 -6.17 -4.25 9.54
N LEU A 216 -7.17 -4.09 10.41
CA LEU A 216 -8.54 -4.54 10.13
C LEU A 216 -9.13 -3.83 8.92
N THR A 217 -8.94 -2.51 8.80
CA THR A 217 -9.44 -1.74 7.64
C THR A 217 -8.84 -2.25 6.33
N VAL A 218 -7.55 -2.58 6.32
CA VAL A 218 -6.85 -3.11 5.13
C VAL A 218 -7.37 -4.49 4.78
N MET A 219 -7.54 -5.37 5.77
CA MET A 219 -8.15 -6.69 5.56
C MET A 219 -9.59 -6.58 5.03
N GLU A 220 -10.41 -5.69 5.60
CA GLU A 220 -11.79 -5.45 5.11
C GLU A 220 -11.82 -4.98 3.64
N ILE A 221 -10.86 -4.14 3.24
CA ILE A 221 -10.70 -3.69 1.84
C ILE A 221 -10.35 -4.89 0.97
N MET A 222 -9.33 -5.66 1.33
CA MET A 222 -8.87 -6.81 0.54
C MET A 222 -9.98 -7.87 0.44
N ASP A 223 -10.66 -8.21 1.53
CA ASP A 223 -11.78 -9.16 1.55
C ASP A 223 -12.95 -8.71 0.68
N THR A 224 -13.23 -7.41 0.68
CA THR A 224 -14.27 -6.84 -0.20
C THR A 224 -13.88 -6.97 -1.67
N VAL A 225 -12.65 -6.64 -2.03
CA VAL A 225 -12.14 -6.78 -3.39
C VAL A 225 -12.14 -8.24 -3.84
N ARG A 226 -11.69 -9.17 -3.00
CA ARG A 226 -11.73 -10.62 -3.28
C ARG A 226 -13.16 -11.09 -3.55
N ARG A 227 -14.11 -10.72 -2.68
CA ARG A 227 -15.53 -11.07 -2.80
C ARG A 227 -16.17 -10.52 -4.07
N GLU A 228 -15.91 -9.26 -4.42
CA GLU A 228 -16.46 -8.61 -5.63
C GLU A 228 -15.94 -9.23 -6.93
N ASN A 229 -14.75 -9.84 -6.90
CA ASN A 229 -14.10 -10.45 -8.05
C ASN A 229 -14.12 -11.99 -8.02
N ASP A 230 -14.90 -12.59 -7.12
CA ASP A 230 -15.02 -14.05 -6.95
C ASP A 230 -13.66 -14.75 -6.77
N LEU A 231 -12.72 -14.12 -6.07
CA LEU A 231 -11.48 -14.76 -5.64
C LEU A 231 -11.70 -15.39 -4.28
N LYS A 232 -11.62 -16.72 -4.22
CA LYS A 232 -11.71 -17.51 -2.99
C LYS A 232 -10.52 -18.43 -2.90
N PHE A 233 -9.93 -18.54 -1.73
CA PHE A 233 -8.88 -19.49 -1.44
C PHE A 233 -9.45 -20.82 -0.93
N PRO A 234 -8.62 -21.88 -0.77
CA PRO A 234 -9.06 -23.13 -0.18
C PRO A 234 -9.61 -22.94 1.25
N GLU A 235 -10.55 -23.81 1.64
CA GLU A 235 -11.24 -23.73 2.93
C GLU A 235 -10.27 -23.78 4.11
N GLU A 236 -9.16 -24.49 3.97
CA GLU A 236 -8.13 -24.64 5.00
C GLU A 236 -7.46 -23.30 5.38
N ILE A 237 -7.51 -22.30 4.49
CA ILE A 237 -6.97 -20.95 4.77
C ILE A 237 -8.04 -19.88 4.91
N GLU A 238 -9.29 -20.14 4.50
CA GLU A 238 -10.43 -19.21 4.68
C GLU A 238 -11.21 -19.47 5.98
N THR A 239 -11.06 -20.64 6.60
CA THR A 239 -11.83 -21.00 7.80
C THR A 239 -11.50 -20.11 9.00
N VAL A 240 -12.55 -19.72 9.71
CA VAL A 240 -12.45 -19.00 11.00
C VAL A 240 -12.65 -19.94 12.20
N GLU A 241 -12.90 -21.23 11.94
CA GLU A 241 -13.07 -22.24 12.99
C GLU A 241 -11.70 -22.74 13.47
N TYR A 242 -11.51 -22.74 14.80
CA TYR A 242 -10.28 -23.20 15.44
C TYR A 242 -10.53 -24.47 16.27
N PRO A 243 -9.64 -25.48 16.23
CA PRO A 243 -8.37 -25.53 15.49
C PRO A 243 -8.55 -25.88 14.00
N VAL A 244 -7.74 -25.26 13.14
CA VAL A 244 -7.69 -25.58 11.71
C VAL A 244 -7.03 -26.94 11.52
N ALA A 245 -7.72 -27.87 10.86
CA ALA A 245 -7.17 -29.16 10.47
C ALA A 245 -6.26 -28.99 9.24
N LEU A 246 -4.96 -28.77 9.46
CA LEU A 246 -3.99 -28.65 8.37
C LEU A 246 -3.68 -30.02 7.75
N PRO A 247 -3.62 -30.14 6.41
CA PRO A 247 -3.18 -31.37 5.77
C PRO A 247 -1.75 -31.72 6.19
N ALA A 248 -1.46 -33.01 6.33
CA ALA A 248 -0.11 -33.47 6.63
C ALA A 248 0.87 -32.92 5.56
N LYS A 249 2.00 -32.34 6.01
CA LYS A 249 3.06 -31.87 5.11
C LYS A 249 3.41 -33.01 4.13
N ARG A 250 3.14 -32.81 2.85
CA ARG A 250 3.64 -33.71 1.80
C ARG A 250 5.16 -33.54 1.76
N SER A 251 5.88 -34.59 2.12
CA SER A 251 7.34 -34.70 2.05
C SER A 251 7.83 -34.74 0.61
#